data_AF-A0A4Y2BVZ5-F1
#
_entry.id   AF-A0A4Y2BVZ5-F1
#
_cell.length_a   1.000
_cell.length_b   1.000
_cell.length_c   1.000
_cell.angle_alpha   90.00
_cell.angle_beta   90.00
_cell.angle_gamma   90.00
#
_symmetry.space_group_name_H-M   'P 1'
#
loop_
_entity.id
_entity.type
_entity.pdbx_description
1 polymer ?
#
loop_
_entity_poly.entity_id
_entity_poly.type
_entity_poly.pdbx_seq_one_letter_code
_entity_poly.pdbx_strand_id
1 'polypeptide(L)'
;MTDYAWRDVTETIKNCFIKEGFSKNKTSSETEEVDSNKHSIGEGEINPEQWASIQKNCNTSISFEDFLDVDNEHQTCSTMTDKEIVVNINAEISDEENEELDQLEYEKATVKEAKKAVELLQSFIESIKNIGTELFGTISTLEKTVQLQKDSARWQTSIKDFFFRN
;
A
#
# COMPACT_ATOMS: atom_id res chain seq x y z
N MET A 1 18.84 -10.46 27.32
CA MET A 1 18.58 -9.00 27.17
C MET A 1 17.78 -8.67 25.90
N THR A 2 17.69 -9.58 24.93
CA THR A 2 16.90 -9.48 23.69
C THR A 2 15.38 -9.69 23.87
N ASP A 3 14.96 -10.34 24.97
CA ASP A 3 13.56 -10.72 25.21
C ASP A 3 12.64 -9.52 25.48
N TYR A 4 13.18 -8.46 26.09
CA TYR A 4 12.41 -7.25 26.42
C TYR A 4 11.98 -6.46 25.18
N ALA A 5 12.89 -6.33 24.21
CA ALA A 5 12.61 -5.60 22.96
C ALA A 5 11.55 -6.30 22.10
N TRP A 6 11.54 -7.63 22.07
CA TRP A 6 10.53 -8.41 21.33
C TRP A 6 9.14 -8.36 21.97
N ARG A 7 9.07 -8.15 23.29
CA ARG A 7 7.81 -8.06 24.03
C ARG A 7 7.04 -6.78 23.70
N ASP A 8 7.73 -5.65 23.64
CA ASP A 8 7.15 -4.36 23.25
C ASP A 8 6.65 -4.34 21.80
N VAL A 9 7.41 -4.97 20.89
CA VAL A 9 7.00 -5.14 19.49
C VAL A 9 5.72 -5.98 19.40
N THR A 10 5.64 -7.06 20.19
CA THR A 10 4.47 -7.93 20.21
C THR A 10 3.23 -7.21 20.73
N GLU A 11 3.35 -6.38 21.77
CA GLU A 11 2.23 -5.56 22.27
C GLU A 11 1.77 -4.51 21.27
N THR A 12 2.70 -3.85 20.59
CA THR A 12 2.39 -2.85 19.56
C THR A 12 1.61 -3.48 18.40
N ILE A 13 2.05 -4.65 17.93
CA ILE A 13 1.36 -5.41 16.88
C ILE A 13 -0.04 -5.81 17.34
N LYS A 14 -0.16 -6.37 18.55
CA LYS A 14 -1.46 -6.77 19.13
C LYS A 14 -2.43 -5.60 19.23
N ASN A 15 -1.97 -4.42 19.64
CA ASN A 15 -2.80 -3.22 19.76
C ASN A 15 -3.25 -2.70 18.38
N CYS A 16 -2.44 -2.87 17.35
CA CYS A 16 -2.81 -2.56 15.97
C CYS A 16 -4.00 -3.43 15.51
N PHE A 17 -3.92 -4.75 15.72
CA PHE A 17 -5.04 -5.65 15.40
C PHE A 17 -6.33 -5.30 16.15
N ILE A 18 -6.24 -4.94 17.44
CA ILE A 18 -7.41 -4.53 18.23
C ILE A 18 -8.02 -3.23 17.69
N LYS A 19 -7.18 -2.26 17.31
CA LYS A 19 -7.64 -0.99 16.73
C LYS A 19 -8.37 -1.19 15.41
N GLU A 20 -7.93 -2.16 14.61
CA GLU A 20 -8.57 -2.55 13.34
C GLU A 20 -9.73 -3.55 13.54
N GLY A 21 -10.19 -3.76 14.78
CA GLY A 21 -11.37 -4.58 15.09
C GLY A 21 -11.13 -6.09 15.19
N PHE A 22 -9.88 -6.55 15.09
CA PHE A 22 -9.52 -7.95 15.30
C PHE A 22 -9.27 -8.23 16.78
N SER A 23 -10.30 -8.68 17.49
CA SER A 23 -10.17 -9.16 18.86
C SER A 23 -10.14 -10.70 18.92
N LYS A 24 -9.34 -11.24 19.85
CA LYS A 24 -9.08 -12.69 19.97
C LYS A 24 -10.26 -13.49 20.57
N ASN A 25 -11.33 -12.82 21.00
CA ASN A 25 -12.51 -13.44 21.58
C ASN A 25 -13.56 -13.76 20.50
N LYS A 26 -13.37 -14.88 19.79
CA LYS A 26 -14.51 -15.66 19.29
C LYS A 26 -14.65 -16.91 20.14
N THR A 27 -15.18 -16.75 21.34
CA THR A 27 -16.01 -17.81 21.91
C THR A 27 -17.38 -17.58 21.29
N SER A 28 -17.80 -18.56 20.51
CA SER A 28 -19.16 -18.76 20.00
C SER A 28 -20.24 -18.31 21.00
N SER A 29 -21.34 -17.76 20.45
CA SER A 29 -22.62 -17.42 21.10
C SER A 29 -22.83 -15.94 21.46
N GLU A 30 -23.00 -15.09 20.44
CA GLU A 30 -23.98 -14.01 20.51
C GLU A 30 -24.87 -14.12 19.26
N THR A 31 -26.02 -14.77 19.45
CA THR A 31 -27.20 -14.60 18.59
C THR A 31 -27.64 -13.15 18.76
N GLU A 32 -27.21 -12.30 17.84
CA GLU A 32 -27.94 -11.06 17.58
C GLU A 32 -29.29 -11.46 16.99
N GLU A 33 -30.36 -11.18 17.73
CA GLU A 33 -31.70 -11.12 17.14
C GLU A 33 -31.69 -9.96 16.14
N VAL A 34 -31.42 -10.31 14.89
CA VAL A 34 -31.66 -9.44 13.75
C VAL A 34 -33.16 -9.22 13.69
N ASP A 35 -33.58 -8.00 14.03
CA ASP A 35 -34.91 -7.47 13.80
C ASP A 35 -35.41 -7.95 12.44
N SER A 36 -36.45 -8.79 12.48
CA SER A 36 -37.00 -9.49 11.32
C SER A 36 -37.76 -8.58 10.37
N ASN A 37 -37.58 -7.26 10.46
CA ASN A 37 -37.86 -6.33 9.36
C ASN A 37 -36.74 -6.37 8.29
N LYS A 38 -36.29 -7.58 7.97
CA LYS A 38 -35.69 -7.89 6.68
C LYS A 38 -36.82 -7.82 5.66
N HIS A 39 -37.07 -6.65 5.10
CA HIS A 39 -37.51 -6.64 3.71
C HIS A 39 -36.40 -7.36 2.95
N SER A 40 -36.63 -8.63 2.65
CA SER A 40 -35.84 -9.37 1.67
C SER A 40 -35.84 -8.52 0.41
N ILE A 41 -34.76 -7.76 0.22
CA ILE A 41 -34.22 -7.54 -1.11
C ILE A 41 -33.67 -8.94 -1.46
N GLY A 42 -34.59 -9.80 -1.85
CA GLY A 42 -34.27 -11.14 -2.27
C GLY A 42 -33.40 -11.03 -3.50
N GLU A 43 -32.32 -11.79 -3.50
CA GLU A 43 -31.73 -12.34 -4.71
C GLU A 43 -32.80 -13.21 -5.40
N GLY A 44 -33.78 -12.56 -6.00
CA GLY A 44 -34.90 -13.16 -6.68
C GLY A 44 -35.18 -12.31 -7.89
N GLU A 45 -35.20 -12.94 -9.05
CA GLU A 45 -35.58 -12.32 -10.32
C GLU A 45 -36.88 -11.51 -10.12
N ILE A 46 -36.84 -10.21 -10.44
CA ILE A 46 -38.01 -9.34 -10.37
C ILE A 46 -39.04 -9.88 -11.35
N ASN A 47 -40.27 -10.14 -10.91
CA ASN A 47 -41.33 -10.58 -11.81
C ASN A 47 -42.14 -9.37 -12.38
N PRO A 48 -42.93 -9.55 -13.46
CA PRO A 48 -43.67 -8.46 -14.08
C PRO A 48 -44.65 -7.72 -13.15
N GLU A 49 -45.24 -8.40 -12.16
CA GLU A 49 -46.19 -7.79 -11.21
C GLU A 49 -45.49 -6.86 -10.21
N GLN A 50 -44.29 -7.24 -9.77
CA GLN A 50 -43.41 -6.39 -8.95
C GLN A 50 -42.92 -5.19 -9.75
N TRP A 51 -42.59 -5.38 -11.03
CA TRP A 51 -42.20 -4.29 -11.92
C TRP A 51 -43.30 -3.24 -12.08
N ALA A 52 -44.56 -3.66 -12.26
CA ALA A 52 -45.69 -2.72 -12.38
C ALA A 52 -45.85 -1.83 -11.13
N SER A 53 -45.53 -2.36 -9.95
CA SER A 53 -45.54 -1.59 -8.70
C SER A 53 -44.42 -0.55 -8.64
N ILE A 54 -43.23 -0.91 -9.12
CA ILE A 54 -42.07 0.00 -9.24
C ILE A 54 -42.37 1.09 -10.27
N GLN A 55 -42.89 0.72 -11.43
CA GLN A 55 -43.23 1.64 -12.52
C GLN A 55 -44.22 2.72 -12.07
N LYS A 56 -45.23 2.31 -11.30
CA LYS A 56 -46.22 3.21 -10.70
C LYS A 56 -45.61 4.19 -9.68
N ASN A 57 -44.61 3.76 -8.93
CA ASN A 57 -43.95 4.59 -7.91
C ASN A 57 -42.88 5.51 -8.51
N CYS A 58 -42.23 5.08 -9.59
CA CYS A 58 -41.11 5.78 -10.22
C CYS A 58 -41.51 6.63 -11.45
N ASN A 59 -42.79 6.61 -11.86
CA ASN A 59 -43.31 7.32 -13.05
C ASN A 59 -42.46 7.09 -14.31
N THR A 60 -41.95 5.88 -14.50
CA THR A 60 -41.12 5.54 -15.65
C THR A 60 -41.93 4.88 -16.75
N SER A 61 -41.55 5.09 -18.01
CA SER A 61 -42.20 4.52 -19.20
C SER A 61 -41.45 3.32 -19.78
N ILE A 62 -40.38 2.87 -19.13
CA ILE A 62 -39.59 1.70 -19.56
C ILE A 62 -40.40 0.41 -19.36
N SER A 63 -40.38 -0.48 -20.35
CA SER A 63 -41.02 -1.79 -20.24
C SER A 63 -40.20 -2.72 -19.33
N PHE A 64 -40.80 -3.82 -18.89
CA PHE A 64 -40.10 -4.82 -18.09
C PHE A 64 -39.02 -5.51 -18.93
N GLU A 65 -39.33 -5.79 -20.19
CA GLU A 65 -38.43 -6.40 -21.16
C GLU A 65 -37.22 -5.50 -21.44
N ASP A 66 -37.42 -4.21 -21.68
CA ASP A 66 -36.32 -3.24 -21.89
C ASP A 66 -35.40 -3.13 -20.67
N PHE A 67 -35.94 -3.29 -19.46
CA PHE A 67 -35.14 -3.29 -18.23
C PHE A 67 -34.29 -4.55 -18.09
N LEU A 68 -34.82 -5.72 -18.46
CA LEU A 68 -34.06 -6.98 -18.45
C LEU A 68 -32.97 -6.99 -19.52
N ASP A 69 -33.25 -6.40 -20.68
CA ASP A 69 -32.35 -6.41 -21.83
C ASP A 69 -31.29 -5.29 -21.81
N VAL A 70 -31.25 -4.46 -20.76
CA VAL A 70 -30.33 -3.31 -20.66
C VAL A 70 -28.86 -3.72 -20.80
N ASP A 71 -28.49 -4.89 -20.28
CA ASP A 71 -27.13 -5.41 -20.33
C ASP A 71 -26.87 -6.26 -21.58
N ASN A 72 -27.91 -6.63 -22.34
CA ASN A 72 -27.76 -7.47 -23.54
C ASN A 72 -27.15 -6.70 -24.73
N GLU A 73 -27.32 -5.38 -24.80
CA GLU A 73 -26.67 -4.55 -25.82
C GLU A 73 -25.18 -4.28 -25.50
N HIS A 74 -24.77 -4.51 -24.25
CA HIS A 74 -23.38 -4.34 -23.84
C HIS A 74 -22.56 -5.56 -24.25
N GLN A 75 -21.46 -5.31 -24.96
CA GLN A 75 -20.48 -6.34 -25.22
C GLN A 75 -19.89 -6.81 -23.88
N THR A 76 -20.37 -7.95 -23.39
CA THR A 76 -19.72 -8.63 -22.26
C THR A 76 -18.34 -9.08 -22.71
N CYS A 77 -17.38 -9.06 -21.79
CA CYS A 77 -16.06 -9.62 -22.07
C CYS A 77 -16.24 -11.04 -22.60
N SER A 78 -15.66 -11.33 -23.77
CA SER A 78 -15.69 -12.67 -24.34
C SER A 78 -15.19 -13.67 -23.31
N THR A 79 -15.84 -14.83 -23.22
CA THR A 79 -15.38 -15.91 -22.35
C THR A 79 -14.01 -16.37 -22.82
N MET A 80 -12.98 -16.07 -22.02
CA MET A 80 -11.62 -16.45 -22.33
C MET A 80 -11.49 -17.96 -22.24
N THR A 81 -11.04 -18.60 -23.31
CA THR A 81 -10.84 -20.05 -23.35
C THR A 81 -9.61 -20.41 -22.52
N ASP A 82 -9.58 -21.59 -21.89
CA ASP A 82 -8.41 -22.07 -21.14
C ASP A 82 -7.08 -21.91 -21.91
N LYS A 83 -7.12 -22.08 -23.24
CA LYS A 83 -5.95 -21.87 -24.12
C LYS A 83 -5.48 -20.42 -24.13
N GLU A 84 -6.41 -19.47 -24.18
CA GLU A 84 -6.12 -18.04 -24.16
C GLU A 84 -5.62 -17.62 -22.77
N ILE A 85 -6.17 -18.21 -21.71
CA ILE A 85 -5.69 -18.03 -20.32
C ILE A 85 -4.24 -18.49 -20.20
N VAL A 86 -3.93 -19.70 -20.67
CA VAL A 86 -2.56 -20.24 -20.62
C VAL A 86 -1.60 -19.40 -21.47
N VAL A 87 -2.03 -18.91 -22.64
CA VAL A 87 -1.22 -18.01 -23.47
C VAL A 87 -0.98 -16.67 -22.78
N ASN A 88 -1.99 -16.09 -22.13
CA ASN A 88 -1.84 -14.82 -21.41
C ASN A 88 -0.91 -14.95 -20.20
N ILE A 89 -1.06 -16.02 -19.42
CA ILE A 89 -0.17 -16.32 -18.28
C ILE A 89 1.25 -16.56 -18.78
N ASN A 90 1.44 -17.31 -19.87
CA ASN A 90 2.77 -17.55 -20.43
C ASN A 90 3.38 -16.29 -21.07
N ALA A 91 2.57 -15.37 -21.57
CA ALA A 91 3.05 -14.07 -22.06
C ALA A 91 3.46 -13.17 -20.89
N GLU A 92 2.65 -13.09 -19.83
CA GLU A 92 3.02 -12.40 -18.57
C GLU A 92 4.29 -13.01 -17.96
N ILE A 93 4.41 -14.33 -17.88
CA ILE A 93 5.61 -15.01 -17.36
C ILE A 93 6.80 -14.83 -18.32
N SER A 94 6.59 -14.74 -19.64
CA SER A 94 7.69 -14.47 -20.58
C SER A 94 8.21 -13.03 -20.47
N ASP A 95 7.37 -12.08 -20.10
CA ASP A 95 7.77 -10.71 -19.79
C ASP A 95 8.36 -10.64 -18.36
N GLU A 96 7.90 -11.45 -17.42
CA GLU A 96 8.37 -11.49 -16.02
C GLU A 96 9.62 -12.36 -15.80
N GLU A 97 9.93 -13.31 -16.69
CA GLU A 97 11.24 -14.01 -16.74
C GLU A 97 12.30 -13.20 -17.49
N ASN A 98 11.90 -12.16 -18.24
CA ASN A 98 12.81 -11.18 -18.82
C ASN A 98 12.88 -9.88 -18.02
N GLU A 99 11.95 -9.67 -17.08
CA GLU A 99 12.26 -9.01 -15.83
C GLU A 99 13.05 -10.00 -14.96
N GLU A 100 14.31 -10.26 -15.36
CA GLU A 100 15.32 -10.08 -14.34
C GLU A 100 14.96 -8.74 -13.70
N LEU A 101 14.35 -8.80 -12.51
CA LEU A 101 14.57 -7.78 -11.52
C LEU A 101 16.09 -7.72 -11.45
N ASP A 102 16.67 -6.89 -12.30
CA ASP A 102 17.73 -6.00 -11.93
C ASP A 102 17.23 -5.43 -10.61
N GLN A 103 17.53 -6.18 -9.53
CA GLN A 103 17.98 -5.58 -8.30
C GLN A 103 19.14 -4.75 -8.79
N LEU A 104 18.79 -3.56 -9.29
CA LEU A 104 19.73 -2.56 -9.69
C LEU A 104 20.41 -2.31 -8.37
N GLU A 105 21.55 -2.97 -8.20
CA GLU A 105 22.37 -2.90 -7.03
C GLU A 105 22.86 -1.48 -7.10
N TYR A 106 22.03 -0.55 -6.60
CA TYR A 106 22.34 0.86 -6.64
C TYR A 106 23.64 0.94 -5.87
N GLU A 107 24.71 1.24 -6.61
CA GLU A 107 26.02 1.39 -6.03
C GLU A 107 25.86 2.35 -4.86
N LYS A 108 26.13 1.86 -3.64
CA LYS A 108 25.83 2.62 -2.43
C LYS A 108 26.59 3.93 -2.52
N ALA A 109 25.85 5.02 -2.69
CA ALA A 109 26.42 6.35 -2.84
C ALA A 109 27.40 6.61 -1.70
N THR A 110 28.64 6.95 -2.05
CA THR A 110 29.66 7.26 -1.09
C THR A 110 29.31 8.56 -0.35
N VAL A 111 29.83 8.73 0.86
CA VAL A 111 29.68 9.99 1.63
C VAL A 111 30.12 11.22 0.80
N LYS A 112 31.11 11.05 -0.08
CA LYS A 112 31.60 12.11 -0.97
C LYS A 112 30.56 12.51 -2.02
N GLU A 113 29.87 11.53 -2.59
CA GLU A 113 28.80 11.77 -3.58
C GLU A 113 27.57 12.37 -2.92
N ALA A 114 27.16 11.84 -1.76
CA ALA A 114 26.08 12.40 -0.97
C ALA A 114 26.35 13.88 -0.62
N LYS A 115 27.59 14.21 -0.22
CA LYS A 115 27.97 15.61 0.06
C LYS A 115 27.84 16.50 -1.17
N LYS A 116 28.35 16.07 -2.32
CA LYS A 116 28.23 16.83 -3.58
C LYS A 116 26.78 17.04 -4.00
N ALA A 117 25.93 16.03 -3.80
CA ALA A 117 24.50 16.12 -4.11
C ALA A 117 23.79 17.16 -3.21
N VAL A 118 24.15 17.20 -1.92
CA VAL A 118 23.63 18.22 -0.98
C VAL A 118 24.10 19.62 -1.36
N GLU A 119 25.39 19.80 -1.71
CA GLU A 119 25.93 21.09 -2.18
C GLU A 119 25.21 21.57 -3.46
N LEU A 120 24.96 20.65 -4.40
CA LEU A 120 24.21 20.95 -5.63
C LEU A 120 22.77 21.39 -5.31
N LEU A 121 22.07 20.65 -4.45
CA LEU A 121 20.72 20.94 -4.02
C LEU A 121 20.63 22.31 -3.32
N GLN A 122 21.61 22.63 -2.47
CA GLN A 122 21.72 23.93 -1.83
C GLN A 122 21.87 25.05 -2.86
N SER A 123 22.79 24.91 -3.82
CA SER A 123 23.01 25.93 -4.86
C SER A 123 21.76 26.19 -5.71
N PHE A 124 20.97 25.13 -5.98
CA PHE A 124 19.72 25.25 -6.71
C PHE A 124 18.68 26.01 -5.89
N ILE A 125 18.51 25.66 -4.61
CA ILE A 125 17.53 26.31 -3.73
C ILE A 125 17.88 27.78 -3.50
N GLU A 126 19.16 28.11 -3.38
CA GLU A 126 19.64 29.49 -3.28
C GLU A 126 19.34 30.33 -4.54
N SER A 127 19.23 29.68 -5.71
CA SER A 127 18.88 30.36 -6.97
C SER A 127 17.39 30.73 -7.08
N ILE A 128 16.53 30.12 -6.26
CA ILE A 128 15.08 30.34 -6.28
C ILE A 128 14.74 31.61 -5.48
N LYS A 129 14.07 32.57 -6.13
CA LYS A 129 13.58 33.78 -5.44
C LYS A 129 12.38 33.45 -4.55
N ASN A 130 12.35 34.03 -3.35
CA ASN A 130 11.26 33.94 -2.37
C ASN A 130 11.02 32.53 -1.79
N ILE A 131 12.10 31.78 -1.55
CA ILE A 131 12.04 30.48 -0.89
C ILE A 131 11.95 30.64 0.64
N GLY A 132 11.12 29.82 1.28
CA GLY A 132 10.94 29.84 2.74
C GLY A 132 12.20 29.38 3.48
N THR A 133 12.46 29.96 4.65
CA THR A 133 13.66 29.65 5.47
C THR A 133 13.69 28.21 6.01
N GLU A 134 12.54 27.54 6.03
CA GLU A 134 12.39 26.15 6.46
C GLU A 134 13.24 25.19 5.64
N LEU A 135 13.36 25.42 4.33
CA LEU A 135 14.13 24.56 3.42
C LEU A 135 15.63 24.62 3.71
N PHE A 136 16.15 25.76 4.15
CA PHE A 136 17.56 25.84 4.57
C PHE A 136 17.81 25.07 5.86
N GLY A 137 16.83 25.02 6.77
CA GLY A 137 16.88 24.22 7.99
C GLY A 137 16.91 22.71 7.71
N THR A 138 16.10 22.26 6.74
CA THR A 138 16.09 20.84 6.33
C THR A 138 17.38 20.44 5.62
N ILE A 139 17.91 21.28 4.72
CA ILE A 139 19.22 21.05 4.07
C ILE A 139 20.34 20.97 5.11
N SER A 140 20.35 21.88 6.10
CA SER A 140 21.34 21.86 7.18
C SER A 140 21.29 20.57 8.00
N THR A 141 20.09 20.01 8.19
CA THR A 141 19.90 18.74 8.91
C THR A 141 20.38 17.56 8.07
N LEU A 142 20.13 17.59 6.76
CA LEU A 142 20.63 16.60 5.81
C LEU A 142 22.17 16.60 5.76
N GLU A 143 22.79 17.77 5.66
CA GLU A 143 24.25 17.92 5.65
C GLU A 143 24.90 17.36 6.92
N LYS A 144 24.34 17.67 8.10
CA LYS A 144 24.80 17.11 9.38
C LYS A 144 24.73 15.58 9.40
N THR A 145 23.68 15.00 8.84
CA THR A 145 23.49 13.55 8.81
C THR A 145 24.53 12.86 7.94
N VAL A 146 24.84 13.42 6.77
CA VAL A 146 25.92 12.93 5.89
C VAL A 146 27.28 13.04 6.57
N GLN A 147 27.51 14.11 7.34
CA GLN A 147 28.76 14.30 8.08
C GLN A 147 28.89 13.34 9.28
N LEU A 148 27.83 13.04 10.00
CA LEU A 148 27.85 12.06 11.10
C LEU A 148 28.20 10.64 10.62
N GLN A 149 27.78 10.25 9.42
CA GLN A 149 28.17 8.98 8.78
C GLN A 149 29.68 8.94 8.45
N LYS A 150 30.29 10.08 8.14
CA LYS A 150 31.75 10.19 7.95
C LYS A 150 32.51 9.94 9.26
N ASP A 151 31.96 10.40 10.36
CA ASP A 151 32.61 10.38 11.67
C ASP A 151 32.37 9.06 12.42
N SER A 152 31.24 8.38 12.21
CA SER A 152 31.01 7.01 12.69
C SER A 152 31.96 5.98 12.07
N ALA A 153 32.43 6.23 10.84
CA ALA A 153 33.44 5.41 10.17
C ALA A 153 34.86 5.59 10.76
N ARG A 154 35.09 6.64 11.59
CA ARG A 154 36.35 6.82 12.32
C ARG A 154 36.21 6.14 13.67
N TRP A 155 36.66 4.90 13.75
CA TRP A 155 36.68 4.17 15.01
C TRP A 155 37.62 4.89 15.98
N GLN A 156 37.08 5.34 17.12
CA GLN A 156 37.89 5.80 18.23
C GLN A 156 38.69 4.60 18.73
N THR A 157 40.02 4.65 18.62
CA THR A 157 40.90 3.60 19.17
C THR A 157 40.60 3.43 20.65
N SER A 158 40.26 2.21 21.05
CA SER A 158 39.98 1.88 22.43
C SER A 158 41.30 1.88 23.20
N ILE A 159 41.29 2.29 24.47
CA ILE A 159 42.48 2.21 25.31
C ILE A 159 43.02 0.77 25.42
N LYS A 160 42.15 -0.22 25.23
CA LYS A 160 42.50 -1.64 25.18
C LYS A 160 43.43 -1.96 23.99
N ASP A 161 43.29 -1.25 22.87
CA ASP A 161 44.11 -1.47 21.67
C ASP A 161 45.58 -1.11 21.90
N PHE A 162 45.87 -0.28 22.90
CA PHE A 162 47.24 0.04 23.33
C PHE A 162 47.88 -1.05 24.20
N PHE A 163 47.09 -1.86 24.91
CA PHE A 163 47.62 -2.90 25.81
C PHE A 163 47.93 -4.23 25.10
N PHE A 164 47.47 -4.43 23.87
CA PHE A 164 47.71 -5.65 23.09
C PHE A 164 48.80 -5.51 22.00
N ARG A 165 49.47 -4.36 21.90
CA ARG A 165 50.70 -4.18 21.11
C ARG A 165 51.94 -4.37 22.00
N ASN A 166 52.27 -5.62 22.32
CA ASN A 166 53.61 -6.03 22.77
C ASN A 166 53.93 -7.40 22.19
#